data_AF-A0A4S2QCE1-F1
#
_entry.id   AF-A0A4S2QCE1-F1
#
_cell.length_a   1.000
_cell.length_b   1.000
_cell.length_c   1.000
_cell.angle_alpha   90.00
_cell.angle_beta   90.00
_cell.angle_gamma   90.00
#
_symmetry.space_group_name_H-M   'P 1'
#
loop_
_entity.id
_entity.type
_entity.pdbx_description
1 polymer ?
#
loop_
_entity_poly.entity_id
_entity_poly.type
_entity_poly.pdbx_seq_one_letter_code
_entity_poly.pdbx_strand_id
1 'polypeptide(L)' 'MSQATRTSCLKSARSWHKKYVSYLTKWEQFKRQQNETEANFIYDKMVSALDTAVYLTKKAELLTH' A
#
# COMPACT_ATOMS: atom_id res chain seq x y z
N MET A 1 2.70 -22.59 -13.54
CA MET A 1 3.43 -21.34 -13.20
C MET A 1 2.53 -20.23 -12.65
N SER A 2 1.25 -20.12 -13.05
CA SER A 2 0.30 -19.09 -12.59
C SER A 2 0.07 -19.04 -11.07
N GLN A 3 -0.07 -20.21 -10.41
CA GLN A 3 -0.33 -20.32 -8.96
C GLN A 3 0.77 -19.67 -8.08
N ALA A 4 2.05 -19.89 -8.43
CA ALA A 4 3.19 -19.34 -7.70
C ALA A 4 3.29 -17.82 -7.87
N THR A 5 3.06 -17.33 -9.09
CA THR A 5 3.04 -15.89 -9.39
C THR A 5 1.88 -15.18 -8.70
N ARG A 6 0.68 -15.78 -8.70
CA ARG A 6 -0.49 -15.29 -7.96
C ARG A 6 -0.20 -15.16 -6.47
N THR A 7 0.37 -16.20 -5.87
CA THR A 7 0.72 -16.21 -4.43
C THR A 7 1.74 -15.13 -4.11
N SER A 8 2.74 -14.92 -4.97
CA SER A 8 3.72 -13.84 -4.84
C SER A 8 3.08 -12.45 -4.92
N CYS A 9 2.15 -12.23 -5.86
CA CYS A 9 1.40 -10.98 -5.97
C CYS A 9 0.58 -10.70 -4.70
N LEU A 10 -0.16 -11.68 -4.19
CA LEU A 10 -0.94 -11.53 -2.96
C LEU A 10 -0.06 -11.28 -1.72
N LYS A 11 1.09 -11.97 -1.61
CA LYS A 11 2.05 -11.73 -0.53
C LYS A 11 2.61 -10.31 -0.58
N SER A 12 2.96 -9.84 -1.77
CA SER A 12 3.45 -8.47 -1.98
C SER A 12 2.35 -7.43 -1.71
N ALA A 13 1.11 -7.67 -2.16
CA ALA A 13 -0.03 -6.80 -1.90
C ALA A 13 -0.27 -6.62 -0.39
N ARG A 14 -0.22 -7.72 0.39
CA ARG A 14 -0.32 -7.67 1.86
C ARG A 14 0.81 -6.86 2.50
N SER A 15 2.03 -6.96 1.97
CA SER A 15 3.17 -6.16 2.47
C SER A 15 2.96 -4.67 2.22
N TRP A 16 2.51 -4.29 1.02
CA TRP A 16 2.18 -2.90 0.69
C TRP A 16 1.00 -2.35 1.49
N HIS A 17 -0.03 -3.16 1.72
CA HIS A 17 -1.14 -2.78 2.61
C HIS A 17 -0.65 -2.49 4.03
N LYS A 18 0.28 -3.29 4.58
CA LYS A 18 0.89 -3.00 5.89
C LYS A 18 1.65 -1.67 5.89
N LYS A 19 2.37 -1.35 4.81
CA LYS A 19 3.03 -0.04 4.65
C LYS A 19 2.03 1.10 4.59
N TYR A 20 0.93 0.95 3.84
CA TYR A 20 -0.17 1.91 3.79
C TYR A 20 -0.69 2.23 5.19
N VAL A 21 -1.02 1.20 6.00
CA VAL A 21 -1.49 1.39 7.38
C VAL A 21 -0.44 2.13 8.23
N SER A 22 0.84 1.77 8.11
CA SER A 22 1.91 2.46 8.83
C SER A 22 2.05 3.94 8.42
N TYR A 23 1.89 4.26 7.14
CA TYR A 23 1.91 5.64 6.65
C TYR A 23 0.67 6.41 7.10
N LEU A 24 -0.51 5.79 7.12
CA LEU A 24 -1.74 6.38 7.65
C LEU A 24 -1.57 6.80 9.12
N THR A 25 -1.02 5.92 9.97
CA THR A 25 -0.76 6.25 11.38
C THR A 25 0.18 7.45 11.53
N LYS A 26 1.24 7.52 10.71
CA LYS A 26 2.17 8.66 10.71
C LYS A 26 1.52 9.94 10.20
N TRP A 27 0.70 9.84 9.15
CA TRP A 27 -0.05 10.96 8.60
C TRP A 27 -0.97 11.56 9.68
N GLU A 28 -1.76 10.73 10.36
CA GLU A 28 -2.62 11.16 11.46
C GLU A 28 -1.82 11.82 12.59
N GLN A 29 -0.65 11.27 12.93
CA GLN A 29 0.24 11.88 13.92
C GLN A 29 0.70 13.28 13.50
N PHE A 30 1.17 13.46 12.26
CA PHE A 30 1.61 14.78 11.78
C PHE A 30 0.46 15.78 11.67
N LYS A 31 -0.73 15.34 11.26
CA LYS A 31 -1.94 16.19 11.26
C LYS A 31 -2.30 16.66 12.68
N ARG A 32 -2.20 15.80 13.70
CA ARG A 32 -2.40 16.21 15.10
C ARG A 32 -1.35 17.21 15.59
N GLN A 33 -0.13 17.14 15.06
CA GLN A 33 0.96 18.07 15.35
C GLN A 33 0.90 19.36 14.51
N GLN A 34 -0.10 19.52 13.63
CA GLN A 34 -0.17 20.61 12.65
C GLN A 34 1.07 20.72 11.75
N ASN A 35 1.79 19.60 11.57
CA ASN A 35 2.96 19.54 10.71
C ASN A 35 2.55 19.17 9.28
N GLU A 36 2.06 20.15 8.53
CA GLU A 36 1.53 19.94 7.17
C GLU A 36 2.61 19.50 6.18
N THR A 37 3.86 19.94 6.34
CA THR A 37 4.97 19.54 5.45
C THR A 37 5.20 18.04 5.51
N GLU A 38 5.37 17.49 6.72
CA GLU A 38 5.56 16.05 6.89
C GLU A 38 4.28 15.25 6.61
N ALA A 39 3.11 15.82 6.93
CA ALA A 39 1.82 15.21 6.58
C ALA A 39 1.68 15.05 5.06
N ASN A 40 1.99 16.08 4.27
CA ASN A 40 1.93 15.99 2.81
C ASN A 40 2.95 15.00 2.25
N PHE A 41 4.19 15.02 2.77
CA PHE A 41 5.22 14.08 2.35
C PHE A 41 4.84 12.60 2.62
N ILE A 42 4.25 12.32 3.78
CA ILE A 42 3.83 10.95 4.12
C ILE A 42 2.55 10.55 3.38
N TYR A 43 1.69 11.51 3.02
CA TYR A 43 0.48 11.28 2.23
C TYR A 43 0.82 10.71 0.85
N ASP A 44 1.80 11.26 0.14
CA ASP A 44 2.22 10.74 -1.17
C ASP A 44 2.70 9.28 -1.10
N LYS A 45 3.41 8.94 -0.02
CA LYS A 45 3.86 7.57 0.26
C LYS A 45 2.69 6.64 0.59
N MET A 46 1.70 7.15 1.34
CA MET A 46 0.47 6.43 1.67
C MET A 46 -0.31 6.08 0.40
N VAL A 47 -0.53 7.05 -0.51
CA VAL A 47 -1.22 6.84 -1.79
C VAL A 47 -0.49 5.81 -2.65
N SER A 48 0.83 5.97 -2.81
CA SER A 48 1.64 5.04 -3.60
C SER A 48 1.58 3.59 -3.07
N ALA A 49 1.56 3.44 -1.74
CA ALA A 49 1.45 2.12 -1.12
C ALA A 49 0.08 1.48 -1.35
N LEU A 50 -1.00 2.27 -1.29
CA LEU A 50 -2.35 1.81 -1.56
C LEU A 50 -2.51 1.40 -3.03
N ASP A 51 -2.09 2.24 -3.97
CA ASP A 51 -2.15 1.96 -5.40
C ASP A 51 -1.38 0.68 -5.76
N THR A 52 -0.20 0.50 -5.18
CA THR A 52 0.60 -0.71 -5.40
C THR A 52 -0.10 -1.96 -4.85
N ALA A 53 -0.71 -1.87 -3.66
CA ALA A 53 -1.46 -2.98 -3.08
C ALA A 53 -2.68 -3.36 -3.95
N VAL A 54 -3.42 -2.37 -4.46
CA VAL A 54 -4.57 -2.57 -5.36
C VAL A 54 -4.12 -3.18 -6.68
N TYR A 55 -3.06 -2.65 -7.30
CA TYR A 55 -2.51 -3.17 -8.56
C TYR A 55 -2.12 -4.66 -8.44
N LEU A 56 -1.40 -5.02 -7.38
CA LEU A 56 -0.95 -6.39 -7.16
C LEU A 56 -2.12 -7.34 -6.89
N THR A 57 -3.17 -6.86 -6.23
CA THR A 57 -4.39 -7.64 -5.98
C THR A 57 -5.13 -7.93 -7.29
N LYS A 58 -5.36 -6.90 -8.12
CA LYS A 58 -5.98 -7.05 -9.46
C LYS A 58 -5.15 -7.96 -10.36
N LYS A 59 -3.82 -7.82 -10.34
CA LYS A 59 -2.93 -8.72 -11.10
C LYS A 59 -3.05 -10.17 -10.63
N ALA A 60 -3.19 -10.41 -9.33
CA ALA A 60 -3.40 -11.76 -8.80
C ALA A 60 -4.75 -12.36 -9.22
N GLU A 61 -5.81 -11.54 -9.33
CA GLU A 61 -7.11 -11.95 -9.84
C GLU A 61 -7.01 -12.40 -11.31
N LEU A 62 -6.34 -11.62 -12.16
CA LEU A 62 -6.13 -11.96 -13.57
C LEU A 62 -5.33 -13.27 -13.77
N LEU A 63 -4.43 -13.60 -12.84
CA LEU A 63 -3.66 -14.85 -12.86
C LEU A 63 -4.45 -16.08 -12.38
N THR A 64 -5.72 -15.90 -11.98
CA THR A 64 -6.62 -16.98 -11.54
C THR A 64 -7.32 -17.66 -12.73
N HIS A 65 -7.34 -17.01 -13.90
CA HIS A 65 -7.90 -17.49 -15.16
C HIS A 65 -6.78 -17.87 -16.14
#